data_AF-A0A969KIS1-F1
#
_entry.id   AF-A0A969KIS1-F1
#
_cell.length_a   1.000
_cell.length_b   1.000
_cell.length_c   1.000
_cell.angle_alpha   90.00
_cell.angle_beta   90.00
_cell.angle_gamma   90.00
#
_symmetry.space_group_name_H-M   'P 1'
#
loop_
_entity.id
_entity.type
_entity.pdbx_description
1 polymer ?
#
loop_
_entity_poly.entity_id
_entity_poly.type
_entity_poly.pdbx_seq_one_letter_code
_entity_poly.pdbx_strand_id
1 'polypeptide(L)'
;MLVIPIYTDFFILLGSLINRCWGAIAFYTVIPVPGQITIERIAVLSPWVGSLIGGLVWLTGQVLHQWLNLPGLTTAALMVLVWIAVTGGLHLDGAMDTADGLAVMDQTQRLNVMKDSASGAFGVMTAIAICLIKVTTLVDGNLGLGNGYVFIVDSCYCPLGPGA
;
A
#
# COMPACT_ATOMS: atom_id res chain seq x y z
N MET A 1 -5.56 -38.61 -30.34
CA MET A 1 -4.34 -37.85 -29.97
C MET A 1 -4.77 -36.45 -29.53
N LEU A 2 -5.45 -36.34 -28.38
CA LEU A 2 -6.23 -35.17 -27.93
C LEU A 2 -5.94 -34.92 -26.43
N VAL A 3 -4.70 -34.60 -26.07
CA VAL A 3 -4.29 -34.41 -24.64
C VAL A 3 -3.46 -33.12 -24.41
N ILE A 4 -3.25 -32.29 -25.43
CA ILE A 4 -2.37 -31.11 -25.36
C ILE A 4 -3.06 -29.77 -25.00
N PRO A 5 -4.39 -29.53 -25.17
CA PRO A 5 -4.93 -28.18 -24.92
C PRO A 5 -4.89 -27.80 -23.43
N ILE A 6 -5.13 -28.74 -22.52
CA ILE A 6 -5.18 -28.49 -21.06
C ILE A 6 -3.83 -28.00 -20.52
N TYR A 7 -2.71 -28.59 -20.97
CA TYR A 7 -1.38 -28.15 -20.53
C TYR A 7 -1.02 -26.78 -21.10
N THR A 8 -1.45 -26.48 -22.33
CA THR A 8 -1.15 -25.20 -22.98
C THR A 8 -1.92 -24.06 -22.32
N ASP A 9 -3.20 -24.28 -22.01
CA ASP A 9 -4.04 -23.32 -21.28
C ASP A 9 -3.53 -23.10 -19.86
N PHE A 10 -3.08 -24.16 -19.18
CA PHE A 10 -2.43 -24.06 -17.87
C PHE A 10 -1.17 -23.19 -17.96
N PHE A 11 -0.22 -23.48 -18.86
CA PHE A 11 1.01 -22.69 -18.98
C PHE A 11 0.75 -21.22 -19.33
N ILE A 12 -0.23 -20.92 -20.18
CA ILE A 12 -0.64 -19.55 -20.52
C ILE A 12 -1.25 -18.84 -19.31
N LEU A 13 -2.13 -19.53 -18.56
CA LEU A 13 -2.73 -19.01 -17.34
C LEU A 13 -1.66 -18.70 -16.29
N LEU A 14 -0.70 -19.61 -16.09
CA LEU A 14 0.41 -19.44 -15.15
C LEU A 14 1.30 -18.25 -15.53
N GLY A 15 1.65 -18.13 -16.82
CA GLY A 15 2.40 -16.98 -17.32
C GLY A 15 1.67 -15.65 -17.09
N SER A 16 0.36 -15.61 -17.35
CA SER A 16 -0.46 -14.42 -17.10
C SER A 16 -0.58 -14.06 -15.61
N LEU A 17 -0.64 -15.06 -14.73
CA LEU A 17 -0.68 -14.86 -13.28
C LEU A 17 0.65 -14.33 -12.74
N ILE A 18 1.76 -14.88 -13.23
CA ILE A 18 3.12 -14.43 -12.89
C ILE A 18 3.30 -12.96 -13.29
N ASN A 19 2.89 -12.56 -14.49
CA ASN A 19 2.96 -11.16 -14.93
C ASN A 19 2.10 -10.23 -14.07
N ARG A 20 0.95 -10.69 -13.57
CA ARG A 20 0.10 -9.94 -12.64
C ARG A 20 0.75 -9.78 -11.26
N CYS A 21 1.41 -10.82 -10.74
CA CYS A 21 2.17 -10.73 -9.50
C CYS A 21 3.33 -9.73 -9.63
N TRP A 22 4.07 -9.80 -10.74
CA TRP A 22 5.13 -8.84 -11.06
C TRP A 22 4.61 -7.40 -11.15
N GLY A 23 3.49 -7.19 -11.84
CA GLY A 23 2.81 -5.90 -11.90
C GLY A 23 2.37 -5.41 -10.52
N ALA A 24 1.81 -6.28 -9.67
CA ALA A 24 1.37 -5.93 -8.32
C ALA A 24 2.55 -5.51 -7.44
N ILE A 25 3.66 -6.25 -7.49
CA ILE A 25 4.88 -5.90 -6.76
C ILE A 25 5.43 -4.56 -7.27
N ALA A 26 5.49 -4.34 -8.58
CA ALA A 26 5.99 -3.10 -9.15
C ALA A 26 5.10 -1.87 -8.84
N PHE A 27 3.79 -2.07 -8.70
CA PHE A 27 2.84 -0.99 -8.39
C PHE A 27 2.79 -0.66 -6.89
N TYR A 28 2.79 -1.69 -6.03
CA TYR A 28 2.64 -1.53 -4.59
C TYR A 28 3.97 -1.40 -3.84
N THR A 29 5.11 -1.68 -4.48
CA THR A 29 6.44 -1.63 -3.85
C THR A 29 7.48 -0.94 -4.75
N VAL A 30 8.54 -0.42 -4.16
CA VAL A 30 9.66 0.25 -4.87
C VAL A 30 10.61 -0.76 -5.56
N ILE A 31 10.35 -2.07 -5.45
CA ILE A 31 11.27 -3.09 -5.95
C ILE A 31 11.25 -3.09 -7.48
N PRO A 32 12.41 -2.90 -8.16
CA PRO A 32 12.47 -2.93 -9.61
C PRO A 32 12.27 -4.37 -10.11
N VAL A 33 11.20 -4.57 -10.88
CA VAL A 33 10.82 -5.88 -11.40
C VAL A 33 11.22 -6.02 -12.88
N PRO A 34 11.92 -7.09 -13.29
CA PRO A 34 12.20 -7.36 -14.69
C PRO A 34 11.00 -8.04 -15.38
N GLY A 35 10.49 -7.46 -16.48
CA GLY A 35 9.50 -8.12 -17.35
C GLY A 35 8.43 -7.22 -17.93
N GLN A 36 7.50 -7.81 -18.69
CA GLN A 36 6.30 -7.12 -19.18
C GLN A 36 5.32 -6.92 -18.03
N ILE A 37 5.07 -5.67 -17.65
CA ILE A 37 4.12 -5.31 -16.60
C ILE A 37 2.70 -5.23 -17.18
N THR A 38 1.78 -6.01 -16.64
CA THR A 38 0.35 -5.93 -16.97
C THR A 38 -0.40 -5.39 -15.76
N ILE A 39 -1.01 -4.21 -15.91
CA ILE A 39 -1.72 -3.52 -14.81
C ILE A 39 -3.15 -4.05 -14.60
N GLU A 40 -3.63 -4.90 -15.52
CA GLU A 40 -4.99 -5.43 -15.49
C GLU A 40 -5.27 -6.30 -14.26
N ARG A 41 -6.32 -5.95 -13.52
CA ARG A 41 -6.88 -6.71 -12.40
C ARG A 41 -5.92 -6.93 -11.22
N ILE A 42 -4.85 -6.13 -11.12
CA ILE A 42 -3.89 -6.13 -10.01
C ILE A 42 -4.57 -5.87 -8.66
N ALA A 43 -5.65 -5.07 -8.63
CA ALA A 43 -6.36 -4.73 -7.40
C ALA A 43 -6.85 -5.95 -6.60
N VAL A 44 -7.09 -7.10 -7.26
CA VAL A 44 -7.46 -8.36 -6.60
C VAL A 44 -6.31 -8.94 -5.76
N LEU A 45 -5.07 -8.61 -6.10
CA LEU A 45 -3.87 -9.02 -5.35
C LEU A 45 -3.54 -8.06 -4.20
N SER A 46 -4.24 -6.92 -4.09
CA SER A 46 -3.99 -5.93 -3.04
C SER A 46 -4.07 -6.47 -1.60
N PRO A 47 -4.98 -7.40 -1.24
CA PRO A 47 -5.02 -7.93 0.13
C PRO A 47 -3.80 -8.81 0.45
N TRP A 48 -3.29 -9.53 -0.55
CA TRP A 48 -2.10 -10.38 -0.40
C TRP A 48 -0.84 -9.54 -0.26
N VAL A 49 -0.69 -8.51 -1.09
CA VAL A 49 0.46 -7.58 -1.01
C VAL A 49 0.41 -6.78 0.28
N GLY A 50 -0.76 -6.26 0.66
CA GLY A 50 -0.94 -5.57 1.94
C GLY A 50 -0.62 -6.47 3.14
N SER A 51 -0.96 -7.76 3.07
CA SER A 51 -0.60 -8.74 4.11
C SER A 51 0.91 -8.96 4.22
N LEU A 52 1.61 -9.02 3.09
CA LEU A 52 3.08 -9.14 3.07
C LEU A 52 3.75 -7.90 3.66
N ILE A 53 3.29 -6.71 3.27
CA ILE A 53 3.81 -5.44 3.79
C ILE A 53 3.52 -5.31 5.30
N GLY A 54 2.30 -5.62 5.74
CA GLY A 54 1.93 -5.62 7.15
C GLY A 54 2.78 -6.60 7.99
N GLY A 55 3.05 -7.79 7.46
CA GLY A 55 3.95 -8.77 8.08
C GLY A 55 5.39 -8.25 8.19
N LEU A 56 5.91 -7.59 7.16
CA LEU A 56 7.23 -6.98 7.18
C LEU A 56 7.32 -5.86 8.23
N VAL A 57 6.33 -4.95 8.25
CA VAL A 57 6.26 -3.86 9.23
C VAL A 57 6.16 -4.41 10.66
N TRP A 58 5.34 -5.43 10.89
CA TRP A 58 5.26 -6.10 12.19
C TRP A 58 6.60 -6.68 12.64
N LEU A 59 7.31 -7.40 11.76
CA LEU A 59 8.64 -7.93 12.05
C LEU A 59 9.64 -6.82 12.43
N THR A 60 9.63 -5.70 11.70
CA THR A 60 10.50 -4.57 12.04
C THR A 60 10.16 -3.95 13.38
N GLY A 61 8.88 -3.87 13.74
CA GLY A 61 8.43 -3.41 15.06
C GLY A 61 8.94 -4.31 16.18
N GLN A 62 8.88 -5.63 15.99
CA GLN A 62 9.39 -6.60 16.97
C GLN A 62 10.91 -6.46 17.16
N VAL A 63 11.67 -6.29 16.07
CA VAL A 63 13.12 -6.08 16.14
C VAL A 63 13.45 -4.77 16.87
N LEU A 64 12.81 -3.66 16.48
CA LEU A 64 13.08 -2.35 17.07
C LEU A 64 12.69 -2.27 18.55
N HIS A 65 11.55 -2.84 18.92
CA HIS A 65 11.07 -2.80 20.30
C HIS A 65 11.77 -3.82 21.20
N GLN A 66 11.89 -5.07 20.78
CA GLN A 66 12.40 -6.14 21.66
C GLN A 66 13.93 -6.22 21.69
N TRP A 67 14.61 -5.90 20.58
CA TRP A 67 16.08 -6.04 20.51
C TRP A 67 16.80 -4.73 20.81
N LEU A 68 16.27 -3.59 20.36
CA LEU A 68 16.87 -2.27 20.60
C LEU A 68 16.27 -1.53 21.81
N ASN A 69 15.18 -2.07 22.41
CA ASN A 69 14.52 -1.52 23.59
C ASN A 69 14.13 -0.03 23.44
N LEU A 70 13.71 0.35 22.23
CA LEU A 70 13.35 1.73 21.89
C LEU A 70 11.97 2.11 22.47
N PRO A 71 11.77 3.38 22.86
CA PRO A 71 10.45 3.89 23.26
C PRO A 71 9.36 3.62 22.20
N GLY A 72 8.13 3.34 22.64
CA GLY A 72 7.02 2.98 21.76
C GLY A 72 6.76 4.02 20.65
N LEU A 73 6.86 5.31 20.98
CA LEU A 73 6.70 6.40 20.01
C LEU A 73 7.77 6.39 18.91
N THR A 74 9.03 6.20 19.28
CA THR A 74 10.14 6.13 18.31
C THR A 74 10.04 4.89 17.42
N THR A 75 9.62 3.76 17.99
CA THR A 75 9.38 2.53 17.22
C THR A 75 8.24 2.72 16.22
N ALA A 76 7.12 3.31 16.64
CA ALA A 76 5.99 3.57 15.75
C ALA A 76 6.36 4.53 14.60
N ALA A 77 7.09 5.60 14.88
CA ALA A 77 7.57 6.52 13.85
C ALA A 77 8.49 5.82 12.83
N LEU A 78 9.43 4.99 13.29
CA LEU A 78 10.30 4.20 12.41
C LEU A 78 9.53 3.17 11.59
N MET A 79 8.53 2.51 12.16
CA MET A 79 7.67 1.57 11.44
C MET A 79 6.91 2.27 10.30
N VAL A 80 6.38 3.48 10.52
CA VAL A 80 5.73 4.27 9.46
C VAL A 80 6.72 4.70 8.39
N LEU A 81 7.95 5.07 8.74
CA LEU A 81 8.98 5.39 7.75
C LEU A 81 9.37 4.18 6.90
N VAL A 82 9.54 3.00 7.51
CA VAL A 82 9.78 1.75 6.77
C VAL A 82 8.61 1.44 5.85
N TRP A 83 7.38 1.62 6.32
CA TRP A 83 6.18 1.45 5.50
C TRP A 83 6.24 2.32 4.25
N ILE A 84 6.44 3.62 4.41
CA ILE A 84 6.51 4.59 3.29
C ILE A 84 7.66 4.22 2.34
N ALA A 85 8.81 3.81 2.87
CA ALA A 85 9.96 3.41 2.06
C ALA A 85 9.67 2.14 1.23
N VAL A 86 8.94 1.17 1.78
CA VAL A 86 8.58 -0.07 1.09
C VAL A 86 7.54 0.19 0.00
N THR A 87 6.53 1.00 0.29
CA THR A 87 5.45 1.33 -0.67
C THR A 87 5.82 2.43 -1.66
N GLY A 88 6.93 3.12 -1.44
CA GLY A 88 7.36 4.26 -2.25
C GLY A 88 6.51 5.51 -2.06
N GLY A 89 5.63 5.52 -1.06
CA GLY A 89 4.74 6.65 -0.79
C GLY A 89 3.60 6.82 -1.80
N LEU A 90 3.40 5.93 -2.77
CA LEU A 90 2.40 6.09 -3.84
C LEU A 90 0.97 6.34 -3.32
N HIS A 91 0.60 5.69 -2.20
CA HIS A 91 -0.73 5.86 -1.58
C HIS A 91 -0.84 7.21 -0.88
N LEU A 92 0.25 7.66 -0.27
CA LEU A 92 0.32 8.95 0.40
C LEU A 92 0.29 10.09 -0.63
N ASP A 93 1.03 9.94 -1.72
CA ASP A 93 1.07 10.84 -2.88
C ASP A 93 -0.33 10.99 -3.51
N GLY A 94 -1.00 9.87 -3.80
CA GLY A 94 -2.38 9.92 -4.30
C GLY A 94 -3.38 10.57 -3.33
N ALA A 95 -3.19 10.41 -2.01
CA ALA A 95 -4.00 11.10 -1.01
C ALA A 95 -3.71 12.62 -0.98
N MET A 96 -2.44 13.02 -1.15
CA MET A 96 -2.03 14.42 -1.25
C MET A 96 -2.64 15.08 -2.50
N ASP A 97 -2.48 14.45 -3.66
CA ASP A 97 -3.03 14.94 -4.94
C ASP A 97 -4.55 15.07 -4.88
N THR A 98 -5.21 14.07 -4.28
CA THR A 98 -6.68 14.11 -4.11
C THR A 98 -7.11 15.26 -3.20
N ALA A 99 -6.38 15.50 -2.11
CA ALA A 99 -6.68 16.62 -1.21
C ALA A 99 -6.49 17.97 -1.88
N ASP A 100 -5.41 18.14 -2.65
CA ASP A 100 -5.15 19.36 -3.42
C ASP A 100 -6.18 19.57 -4.53
N GLY A 101 -6.56 18.51 -5.24
CA GLY A 101 -7.63 18.56 -6.24
C GLY A 101 -9.00 18.90 -5.64
N LEU A 102 -9.32 18.38 -4.44
CA LEU A 102 -10.58 18.67 -3.74
C LEU A 102 -10.64 20.10 -3.18
N ALA A 103 -9.51 20.70 -2.86
CA ALA A 103 -9.44 22.08 -2.40
C ALA A 103 -9.82 23.11 -3.47
N VAL A 104 -9.81 22.71 -4.76
CA VAL A 104 -10.17 23.58 -5.88
C VAL A 104 -11.68 23.56 -6.10
N MET A 105 -12.29 24.76 -6.08
CA MET A 105 -13.74 24.94 -6.28
C MET A 105 -14.17 24.71 -7.73
N ASP A 106 -13.35 25.10 -8.70
CA ASP A 106 -13.61 24.92 -10.12
C ASP A 106 -13.26 23.49 -10.57
N GLN A 107 -14.27 22.70 -10.91
CA GLN A 107 -14.11 21.31 -11.35
C GLN A 107 -13.20 21.17 -12.56
N THR A 108 -13.15 22.18 -13.46
CA THR A 108 -12.33 22.11 -14.67
C THR A 108 -10.83 22.25 -14.39
N GLN A 109 -10.47 22.87 -13.25
CA GLN A 109 -9.09 23.09 -12.85
C GLN A 109 -8.54 22.00 -11.91
N ARG A 110 -9.42 21.19 -11.28
CA ARG A 110 -9.01 20.12 -10.34
C ARG A 110 -7.95 19.19 -10.93
N LEU A 111 -8.17 18.72 -12.15
CA LEU A 111 -7.24 17.81 -12.84
C LEU A 111 -5.92 18.48 -13.23
N ASN A 112 -5.90 19.80 -13.41
CA ASN A 112 -4.67 20.52 -13.71
C ASN A 112 -3.82 20.66 -12.44
N VAL A 113 -4.45 20.91 -11.30
CA VAL A 113 -3.77 20.98 -10.00
C VAL A 113 -3.22 19.61 -9.59
N MET A 114 -3.97 18.52 -9.79
CA MET A 114 -3.46 17.16 -9.53
C MET A 114 -2.30 16.73 -10.45
N LYS A 115 -2.07 17.43 -11.57
CA LYS A 115 -0.94 17.17 -12.48
C LYS A 115 0.25 18.08 -12.21
N ASP A 116 0.05 19.10 -11.38
CA ASP A 116 1.15 19.96 -10.97
C ASP A 116 2.11 19.15 -10.09
N SER A 117 3.40 19.34 -10.29
CA SER A 117 4.43 18.67 -9.49
C SER A 117 4.63 19.36 -8.13
N ALA A 118 4.09 20.56 -7.96
CA ALA A 118 4.10 21.28 -6.69
C ALA A 118 3.01 20.74 -5.76
N SER A 119 3.39 20.29 -4.57
CA SER A 119 2.44 19.90 -3.52
C SER A 119 1.77 21.14 -2.93
N GLY A 120 0.45 21.11 -2.85
CA GLY A 120 -0.35 22.16 -2.23
C GLY A 120 -0.37 22.03 -0.70
N ALA A 121 -0.83 23.09 -0.04
CA ALA A 121 -0.93 23.13 1.41
C ALA A 121 -1.90 22.05 1.95
N PHE A 122 -2.97 21.74 1.21
CA PHE A 122 -3.96 20.73 1.61
C PHE A 122 -3.40 19.31 1.48
N GLY A 123 -2.59 19.04 0.45
CA GLY A 123 -1.84 17.81 0.28
C GLY A 123 -0.91 17.58 1.47
N VAL A 124 -0.05 18.56 1.79
CA VAL A 124 0.88 18.44 2.93
C VAL A 124 0.15 18.24 4.26
N MET A 125 -0.92 18.99 4.52
CA MET A 125 -1.74 18.80 5.73
C MET A 125 -2.34 17.40 5.81
N THR A 126 -2.79 16.85 4.67
CA THR A 126 -3.34 15.50 4.59
C THR A 126 -2.28 14.44 4.86
N ALA A 127 -1.07 14.60 4.30
CA ALA A 127 0.04 13.70 4.56
C ALA A 127 0.42 13.67 6.05
N ILE A 128 0.51 14.85 6.69
CA ILE A 128 0.79 14.97 8.12
C ILE A 128 -0.32 14.29 8.94
N ALA A 129 -1.59 14.54 8.62
CA ALA A 129 -2.72 13.94 9.33
C ALA A 129 -2.71 12.41 9.23
N ILE A 130 -2.48 11.85 8.05
CA ILE A 130 -2.41 10.40 7.83
C ILE A 130 -1.23 9.80 8.60
N CYS A 131 -0.05 10.41 8.52
CA CYS A 131 1.14 9.94 9.25
C CYS A 131 0.91 9.98 10.77
N LEU A 132 0.29 11.04 11.30
CA LEU A 132 -0.03 11.14 12.72
C LEU A 132 -0.99 10.04 13.15
N ILE A 133 -2.08 9.81 12.40
CA ILE A 133 -3.03 8.72 12.68
C ILE A 133 -2.33 7.36 12.65
N LYS A 134 -1.45 7.11 11.68
CA LYS A 134 -0.66 5.88 11.61
C LYS A 134 0.23 5.69 12.84
N VAL A 135 0.92 6.74 13.28
CA VAL A 135 1.79 6.67 14.47
C VAL A 135 0.97 6.46 15.74
N THR A 136 -0.09 7.24 15.96
CA THR A 136 -0.90 7.13 17.19
C THR A 136 -1.57 5.75 17.28
N THR A 137 -2.12 5.25 16.18
CA THR A 137 -2.71 3.90 16.15
C THR A 137 -1.70 2.79 16.43
N LEU A 138 -0.45 2.93 16.00
CA LEU A 138 0.62 1.97 16.31
C LEU A 138 1.07 2.06 17.77
N VAL A 139 1.11 3.26 18.35
CA VAL A 139 1.43 3.45 19.78
C VAL A 139 0.31 2.91 20.66
N ASP A 140 -0.94 3.24 20.36
CA ASP A 140 -2.12 2.80 21.09
C ASP A 140 -2.39 1.30 20.90
N GLY A 141 -2.17 0.78 19.69
CA GLY A 141 -2.31 -0.65 19.38
C GLY A 141 -1.29 -1.54 20.12
N ASN A 142 -0.15 -0.97 20.52
CA ASN A 142 0.82 -1.63 21.40
C ASN A 142 0.36 -1.74 22.86
N LEU A 143 -0.73 -1.06 23.26
CA LEU A 143 -1.29 -1.04 24.62
C LEU A 143 -2.38 -2.10 24.89
N GLY A 144 -2.41 -3.21 24.14
CA GLY A 144 -3.11 -4.42 24.59
C GLY A 144 -4.47 -4.74 23.94
N LEU A 145 -4.71 -4.29 22.70
CA LEU A 145 -5.81 -4.80 21.88
C LEU A 145 -5.25 -5.54 20.66
N GLY A 146 -4.96 -6.83 20.81
CA GLY A 146 -4.85 -7.84 19.73
C GLY A 146 -3.91 -7.58 18.55
N ASN A 147 -3.09 -8.59 18.21
CA ASN A 147 -2.14 -8.66 17.08
C ASN A 147 -2.70 -8.42 15.65
N GLY A 148 -3.89 -7.83 15.48
CA GLY A 148 -4.60 -7.67 14.20
C GLY A 148 -4.57 -6.26 13.58
N TYR A 149 -4.18 -5.21 14.31
CA TYR A 149 -4.37 -3.82 13.83
C TYR A 149 -3.30 -3.32 12.83
N VAL A 150 -2.13 -3.96 12.77
CA VAL A 150 -1.09 -3.65 11.75
C VAL A 150 -1.60 -3.93 10.33
N PHE A 151 -2.60 -4.81 10.18
CA PHE A 151 -3.20 -5.14 8.87
C PHE A 151 -4.25 -4.13 8.39
N ILE A 152 -4.76 -3.25 9.26
CA ILE A 152 -5.99 -2.48 8.98
C ILE A 152 -5.72 -1.11 8.35
N VAL A 153 -4.54 -0.50 8.56
CA VAL A 153 -4.37 0.93 8.24
C VAL A 153 -4.07 1.21 6.76
N ASP A 154 -3.77 0.19 5.96
CA ASP A 154 -3.59 0.34 4.49
C ASP A 154 -4.22 -0.81 3.70
N SER A 155 -4.92 -1.74 4.37
CA SER A 155 -5.82 -2.62 3.65
C SER A 155 -6.99 -1.76 3.18
N CYS A 156 -6.93 -1.35 1.91
CA CYS A 156 -8.08 -1.44 1.03
C CYS A 156 -8.63 -2.89 1.07
N TYR A 157 -9.17 -3.30 2.21
CA TYR A 157 -10.20 -4.30 2.27
C TYR A 157 -11.40 -3.58 1.67
N CYS A 158 -11.48 -3.57 0.33
CA CYS A 158 -12.79 -3.58 -0.28
C CYS A 158 -13.39 -4.89 0.23
N PRO A 159 -14.39 -4.87 1.14
CA PRO A 159 -15.14 -6.08 1.36
C PRO A 159 -15.76 -6.35 -0.01
N LEU A 160 -15.21 -7.32 -0.74
CA LEU A 160 -15.94 -7.92 -1.84
C LEU A 160 -17.16 -8.53 -1.17
N GLY A 161 -18.23 -7.74 -1.09
CA GLY A 161 -19.55 -8.25 -0.82
C GLY A 161 -19.80 -9.35 -1.85
N PRO A 162 -20.47 -10.45 -1.47
CA PRO A 162 -20.79 -11.51 -2.41
C PRO A 162 -21.75 -10.94 -3.47
N GLY A 163 -21.22 -10.45 -4.59
CA GLY A 163 -22.04 -9.80 -5.61
C GLY A 163 -21.33 -8.98 -6.72
N ALA A 164 -20.06 -9.23 -7.04
CA ALA A 164 -19.40 -8.65 -8.22
C ALA A 164 -18.61 -9.71 -9.01
#